data_AF-A0A0F7ZS86-F1
#
_entry.id   AF-A0A0F7ZS86-F1
#
_cell.length_a   1.000
_cell.length_b   1.000
_cell.length_c   1.000
_cell.angle_alpha   90.00
_cell.angle_beta   90.00
_cell.angle_gamma   90.00
#
_symmetry.space_group_name_H-M   'P 1'
#
loop_
_entity.id
_entity.type
_entity.pdbx_description
1 polymer ?
#
loop_
_entity_poly.entity_id
_entity_poly.type
_entity_poly.pdbx_seq_one_letter_code
_entity_poly.pdbx_strand_id
1 'polypeptide(L)'
;MDLKENPENTSLPKPCNKQQSPMYAMMYQLEARQPSRQQILSEIERIQTAVSAMEVECARPLEVGGVGDAQLKARLEIHEAALHEYFDFFLAANHPTVRDKLEEMESEYKMLDRMWRYGLLLPLELLRNSPGSREHLLTYIHAAYGTLTSLYEEVPTFSQAWTRRLGDFAKYRMLLESGDGQCDDRKIWAEISASWYGKE
;
A
#
# COMPACT_ATOMS: atom_id res chain seq x y z
N MET A 1 -39.66 -26.66 -62.67
CA MET A 1 -40.89 -25.90 -62.94
C MET A 1 -41.77 -26.09 -61.72
N ASP A 2 -41.45 -25.45 -60.58
CA ASP A 2 -41.67 -24.01 -60.28
C ASP A 2 -43.19 -23.72 -60.29
N LEU A 3 -43.84 -23.18 -59.25
CA LEU A 3 -43.55 -21.99 -58.43
C LEU A 3 -44.28 -22.16 -57.08
N LYS A 4 -43.61 -22.09 -55.91
CA LYS A 4 -43.29 -20.87 -55.13
C LYS A 4 -44.52 -20.06 -54.68
N GLU A 5 -44.95 -20.29 -53.44
CA GLU A 5 -45.71 -19.32 -52.65
C GLU A 5 -44.80 -18.12 -52.28
N ASN A 6 -45.33 -16.91 -52.43
CA ASN A 6 -44.68 -15.64 -52.14
C ASN A 6 -45.22 -15.09 -50.81
N PRO A 7 -44.38 -14.81 -49.80
CA PRO A 7 -44.82 -14.28 -48.51
C PRO A 7 -44.94 -12.76 -48.53
N GLU A 8 -46.11 -12.25 -48.18
CA GLU A 8 -46.32 -10.82 -47.90
C GLU A 8 -45.64 -10.42 -46.57
N ASN A 9 -44.58 -9.65 -46.72
CA ASN A 9 -44.36 -8.38 -46.04
C ASN A 9 -44.62 -8.33 -44.52
N THR A 10 -43.61 -8.70 -43.74
CA THR A 10 -43.41 -8.14 -42.38
C THR A 10 -41.98 -7.62 -42.30
N SER A 11 -41.79 -6.36 -42.65
CA SER A 11 -40.51 -5.67 -42.50
C SER A 11 -40.21 -5.48 -41.00
N LEU A 12 -39.46 -6.42 -40.44
CA LEU A 12 -38.79 -6.27 -39.15
C LEU A 12 -37.95 -4.98 -39.18
N PRO A 13 -37.95 -4.16 -38.11
CA PRO A 13 -37.07 -3.00 -38.03
C PRO A 13 -35.62 -3.49 -38.10
N LYS A 14 -34.85 -2.90 -39.03
CA LYS A 14 -33.43 -3.18 -39.21
C LYS A 14 -32.71 -3.10 -37.85
N PRO A 15 -31.83 -4.05 -37.50
CA PRO A 15 -31.07 -3.96 -36.26
C PRO A 15 -30.24 -2.68 -36.32
N CYS A 16 -30.44 -1.82 -35.33
CA CYS A 16 -29.60 -0.64 -35.11
C CYS A 16 -28.16 -1.15 -35.01
N ASN A 17 -27.30 -0.74 -35.95
CA ASN A 17 -25.90 -1.12 -35.97
C ASN A 17 -25.22 -0.50 -34.74
N LYS A 18 -25.13 -1.24 -33.63
CA LYS A 18 -24.59 -0.80 -32.34
C LYS A 18 -23.06 -0.62 -32.34
N GLN A 19 -22.45 -0.34 -33.49
CA GLN A 19 -20.98 -0.24 -33.62
C GLN A 19 -20.45 1.18 -33.86
N GLN A 20 -21.24 2.23 -33.65
CA GLN A 20 -20.74 3.61 -33.75
C GLN A 20 -21.18 4.48 -32.57
N SER A 21 -21.02 3.98 -31.34
CA SER A 21 -20.96 4.86 -30.18
C SER A 21 -19.48 5.19 -29.91
N PRO A 22 -19.05 6.46 -30.02
CA PRO A 22 -17.70 6.88 -29.63
C PRO A 22 -17.38 6.50 -28.18
N MET A 23 -18.42 6.41 -27.35
CA MET A 23 -18.34 6.02 -25.95
C MET A 23 -17.95 4.53 -25.79
N TYR A 24 -18.44 3.64 -26.67
CA TYR A 24 -18.01 2.24 -26.71
C TYR A 24 -16.58 2.10 -27.25
N ALA A 25 -16.19 2.90 -28.26
CA ALA A 25 -14.81 2.91 -28.75
C ALA A 25 -13.81 3.42 -27.70
N MET A 26 -14.21 4.40 -26.88
CA MET A 26 -13.41 4.93 -25.77
C MET A 26 -13.29 3.92 -24.62
N MET A 27 -14.31 3.09 -24.40
CA MET A 27 -14.31 2.01 -23.39
C MET A 27 -13.37 0.85 -23.78
N TYR A 28 -13.18 0.58 -25.08
CA TYR A 28 -12.23 -0.41 -25.59
C TYR A 28 -10.81 0.15 -25.80
N GLN A 29 -10.63 1.48 -25.89
CA GLN A 29 -9.30 2.10 -26.02
C GLN A 29 -8.47 2.13 -24.72
N LEU A 30 -9.06 1.70 -23.60
CA LEU A 30 -8.37 1.49 -22.32
C LEU A 30 -7.88 0.04 -22.14
N GLU A 31 -7.72 -0.73 -23.22
CA GLU A 31 -6.87 -1.91 -23.20
C GLU A 31 -5.40 -1.47 -23.14
N ALA A 32 -4.97 -0.96 -21.99
CA ALA A 32 -3.55 -0.85 -21.68
C ALA A 32 -2.97 -2.25 -21.90
N ARG A 33 -2.10 -2.39 -22.91
CA ARG A 33 -1.40 -3.64 -23.22
C ARG A 33 -0.83 -4.20 -21.91
N GLN A 34 -1.30 -5.38 -21.51
CA GLN A 34 -0.84 -6.01 -20.27
C GLN A 34 0.69 -6.07 -20.24
N PRO A 35 1.33 -5.62 -19.14
CA PRO A 35 2.77 -5.56 -19.07
C PRO A 35 3.34 -6.98 -19.16
N SER A 36 4.38 -7.15 -19.98
CA SER A 36 5.09 -8.42 -20.05
C SER A 36 5.78 -8.74 -18.72
N ARG A 37 6.05 -10.04 -18.49
CA ARG A 37 6.76 -10.49 -17.28
C ARG A 37 8.06 -9.72 -17.05
N GLN A 38 8.85 -9.50 -18.11
CA GLN A 38 10.10 -8.77 -18.03
C GLN A 38 9.91 -7.29 -17.66
N GLN A 39 8.85 -6.63 -18.17
CA GLN A 39 8.56 -5.25 -17.81
C GLN A 39 8.20 -5.11 -16.33
N ILE A 40 7.44 -6.07 -15.77
CA ILE A 40 7.12 -6.06 -14.34
C ILE A 40 8.38 -6.28 -13.50
N LEU A 41 9.25 -7.22 -13.89
CA LEU A 41 10.52 -7.46 -13.20
C LEU A 41 11.42 -6.22 -13.23
N SER A 42 11.55 -5.56 -14.38
CA SER A 42 12.33 -4.32 -14.47
C SER A 42 11.74 -3.18 -13.63
N GLU A 43 10.41 -3.15 -13.48
CA GLU A 43 9.74 -2.17 -12.63
C GLU A 43 9.98 -2.46 -11.15
N ILE A 44 9.94 -3.73 -10.73
CA ILE A 44 10.29 -4.15 -9.38
C ILE A 44 11.73 -3.78 -9.04
N GLU A 45 12.68 -4.01 -9.95
CA GLU A 45 14.08 -3.61 -9.79
C GLU A 45 14.25 -2.08 -9.68
N ARG A 46 13.49 -1.33 -10.48
CA ARG A 46 13.46 0.14 -10.43
C ARG A 46 12.96 0.63 -9.06
N ILE A 47 11.85 0.07 -8.56
CA ILE A 47 11.30 0.39 -7.24
C ILE A 47 12.29 -0.01 -6.14
N GLN A 48 12.91 -1.19 -6.23
CA GLN A 48 13.93 -1.64 -5.27
C GLN A 48 15.11 -0.66 -5.17
N THR A 49 15.53 -0.10 -6.31
CA THR A 49 16.58 0.92 -6.36
C THR A 49 16.12 2.22 -5.69
N ALA A 50 14.89 2.65 -5.97
CA ALA A 50 14.29 3.85 -5.37
C ALA A 50 14.16 3.71 -3.84
N VAL A 51 13.62 2.59 -3.35
CA VAL A 51 13.55 2.24 -1.93
C VAL A 51 14.93 2.36 -1.28
N SER A 52 15.96 1.78 -1.90
CA SER A 52 17.33 1.80 -1.37
C SER A 52 17.89 3.23 -1.25
N ALA A 53 17.57 4.11 -2.20
CA ALA A 53 17.94 5.52 -2.12
C ALA A 53 17.19 6.24 -0.97
N MET A 54 15.90 5.96 -0.81
CA MET A 54 15.09 6.54 0.27
C MET A 54 15.53 6.09 1.67
N GLU A 55 16.00 4.85 1.82
CA GLU A 55 16.53 4.36 3.09
C GLU A 55 17.75 5.17 3.57
N VAL A 56 18.62 5.58 2.64
CA VAL A 56 19.76 6.44 2.94
C VAL A 56 19.29 7.79 3.50
N GLU A 57 18.24 8.37 2.89
CA GLU A 57 17.61 9.60 3.37
C GLU A 57 16.97 9.40 4.76
N CYS A 58 16.24 8.30 4.95
CA CYS A 58 15.59 7.92 6.22
C CYS A 58 16.61 7.69 7.35
N ALA A 59 17.83 7.29 7.04
CA ALA A 59 18.89 7.02 8.02
C ALA A 59 19.73 8.25 8.38
N ARG A 60 19.63 9.35 7.63
CA ARG A 60 20.48 10.54 7.84
C ARG A 60 20.21 11.19 9.20
N PRO A 61 21.19 11.56 10.03
CA PRO A 61 20.90 12.29 11.26
C PRO A 61 20.18 13.63 10.99
N LEU A 62 19.36 14.09 11.92
CA LEU A 62 18.89 15.49 11.91
C LEU A 62 20.05 16.41 12.29
N GLU A 63 20.10 17.60 11.69
CA GLU A 63 21.18 18.56 11.96
C GLU A 63 21.19 19.04 13.42
N VAL A 64 22.38 19.35 13.92
CA VAL A 64 22.60 19.74 15.33
C VAL A 64 22.12 21.18 15.54
N GLY A 65 21.07 21.35 16.33
CA GLY A 65 20.48 22.67 16.61
C GLY A 65 19.09 22.65 17.26
N GLY A 66 18.53 21.46 17.46
CA GLY A 66 17.16 21.26 17.94
C GLY A 66 16.25 20.89 16.77
N VAL A 67 15.38 19.91 16.98
CA VAL A 67 14.41 19.48 15.96
C VAL A 67 13.24 20.46 15.97
N GLY A 68 13.27 21.43 15.06
CA GLY A 68 12.11 22.29 14.82
C GLY A 68 10.97 21.51 14.18
N ASP A 69 9.74 21.97 14.40
CA ASP A 69 8.51 21.34 13.86
C ASP A 69 8.57 21.12 12.33
N ALA A 70 9.04 22.13 11.59
CA ALA A 70 9.19 22.03 10.14
C ALA A 70 10.22 20.98 9.70
N GLN A 71 11.32 20.83 10.45
CA GLN A 71 12.35 19.84 10.14
C GLN A 71 11.86 18.42 10.47
N LEU A 72 11.10 18.28 11.56
CA LEU A 72 10.44 17.02 11.91
C LEU A 72 9.44 16.63 10.82
N LYS A 73 8.57 17.55 10.40
CA LYS A 73 7.59 17.31 9.34
C LYS A 73 8.25 16.89 8.03
N ALA A 74 9.24 17.64 7.56
CA ALA A 74 9.98 17.29 6.35
C ALA A 74 10.63 15.91 6.45
N ARG A 75 11.07 15.52 7.66
CA ARG A 75 11.62 14.19 7.90
C ARG A 75 10.55 13.10 7.84
N LEU A 76 9.37 13.33 8.40
CA LEU A 76 8.26 12.37 8.32
C LEU A 76 7.78 12.17 6.89
N GLU A 77 7.72 13.23 6.08
CA GLU A 77 7.38 13.13 4.66
C GLU A 77 8.31 12.17 3.89
N ILE A 78 9.60 12.14 4.23
CA ILE A 78 10.56 11.16 3.67
C ILE A 78 10.20 9.73 4.10
N HIS A 79 9.88 9.51 5.37
CA HIS A 79 9.50 8.18 5.87
C HIS A 79 8.16 7.70 5.30
N GLU A 80 7.18 8.59 5.11
CA GLU A 80 5.90 8.28 4.46
C GLU A 80 6.10 7.92 2.99
N ALA A 81 6.89 8.71 2.26
CA ALA A 81 7.19 8.42 0.87
C ALA A 81 7.98 7.10 0.73
N ALA A 82 8.88 6.78 1.67
CA ALA A 82 9.56 5.48 1.69
C ALA A 82 8.56 4.34 1.89
N LEU A 83 7.60 4.50 2.81
CA LEU A 83 6.55 3.52 3.06
C LEU A 83 5.67 3.29 1.82
N HIS A 84 5.40 4.32 1.02
CA HIS A 84 4.71 4.17 -0.27
C HIS A 84 5.53 3.39 -1.29
N GLU A 85 6.84 3.63 -1.41
CA GLU A 85 7.69 2.82 -2.32
C GLU A 85 7.75 1.34 -1.90
N TYR A 86 7.77 1.05 -0.59
CA TYR A 86 7.62 -0.34 -0.11
C TYR A 86 6.25 -0.93 -0.48
N PHE A 87 5.18 -0.15 -0.33
CA PHE A 87 3.84 -0.56 -0.73
C PHE A 87 3.77 -0.91 -2.22
N ASP A 88 4.30 -0.04 -3.07
CA ASP A 88 4.37 -0.23 -4.52
C ASP A 88 5.20 -1.47 -4.89
N PHE A 89 6.31 -1.71 -4.20
CA PHE A 89 7.10 -2.93 -4.37
C PHE A 89 6.24 -4.19 -4.13
N PHE A 90 5.55 -4.26 -2.98
CA PHE A 90 4.77 -5.44 -2.63
C PHE A 90 3.58 -5.64 -3.59
N LEU A 91 2.92 -4.57 -4.03
CA LEU A 91 1.88 -4.66 -5.05
C LEU A 91 2.42 -5.15 -6.40
N ALA A 92 3.54 -4.59 -6.86
CA ALA A 92 4.18 -5.00 -8.11
C ALA A 92 4.62 -6.46 -8.06
N ALA A 93 5.25 -6.89 -6.95
CA ALA A 93 5.70 -8.26 -6.75
C ALA A 93 4.54 -9.26 -6.56
N ASN A 94 3.38 -8.79 -6.09
CA ASN A 94 2.16 -9.59 -5.99
C ASN A 94 1.39 -9.71 -7.32
N HIS A 95 1.85 -9.07 -8.41
CA HIS A 95 1.19 -9.13 -9.71
C HIS A 95 1.11 -10.59 -10.22
N PRO A 96 -0.04 -11.05 -10.77
CA PRO A 96 -0.26 -12.46 -11.14
C PRO A 96 0.84 -13.08 -12.02
N THR A 97 1.42 -12.29 -12.93
CA THR A 97 2.48 -12.72 -13.84
C THR A 97 3.83 -13.05 -13.17
N VAL A 98 4.12 -12.50 -11.99
CA VAL A 98 5.41 -12.68 -11.28
C VAL A 98 5.26 -13.13 -9.84
N ARG A 99 4.03 -13.26 -9.32
CA ARG A 99 3.72 -13.66 -7.94
C ARG A 99 4.40 -14.96 -7.53
N ASP A 100 4.66 -15.86 -8.47
CA ASP A 100 5.42 -17.10 -8.25
C ASP A 100 6.84 -16.87 -7.72
N LYS A 101 7.39 -15.66 -7.88
CA LYS A 101 8.71 -15.24 -7.38
C LYS A 101 8.66 -14.38 -6.13
N LEU A 102 7.48 -14.07 -5.60
CA LEU A 102 7.37 -13.08 -4.52
C LEU A 102 8.16 -13.47 -3.27
N GLU A 103 8.13 -14.73 -2.86
CA GLU A 103 8.91 -15.22 -1.71
C GLU A 103 10.42 -15.23 -1.99
N GLU A 104 10.83 -15.54 -3.23
CA GLU A 104 12.23 -15.47 -3.67
C GLU A 104 12.74 -14.02 -3.59
N MET A 105 11.96 -13.07 -4.12
CA MET A 105 12.28 -11.64 -4.07
C MET A 105 12.32 -11.11 -2.63
N GLU A 106 11.41 -11.57 -1.76
CA GLU A 106 11.47 -11.19 -0.35
C GLU A 106 12.73 -11.74 0.32
N SER A 107 13.13 -12.98 0.03
CA SER A 107 14.37 -13.54 0.55
C SER A 107 15.62 -12.79 0.04
N GLU A 108 15.59 -12.33 -1.21
CA GLU A 108 16.70 -11.60 -1.84
C GLU A 108 16.80 -10.16 -1.33
N TYR A 109 15.70 -9.41 -1.40
CA TYR A 109 15.68 -7.98 -1.13
C TYR A 109 15.33 -7.61 0.31
N LYS A 110 14.73 -8.53 1.07
CA LYS A 110 14.35 -8.38 2.49
C LYS A 110 13.45 -7.17 2.74
N MET A 111 12.47 -6.94 1.87
CA MET A 111 11.67 -5.73 1.89
C MET A 111 10.80 -5.64 3.14
N LEU A 112 10.37 -6.76 3.74
CA LEU A 112 9.59 -6.75 4.98
C LEU A 112 10.39 -6.15 6.15
N ASP A 113 11.61 -6.66 6.35
CA ASP A 113 12.47 -6.22 7.46
C ASP A 113 12.95 -4.78 7.26
N ARG A 114 13.23 -4.41 6.01
CA ARG A 114 13.64 -3.06 5.61
C ARG A 114 12.51 -2.06 5.79
N MET A 115 11.31 -2.36 5.31
CA MET A 115 10.11 -1.54 5.53
C MET A 115 9.86 -1.35 7.02
N TRP A 116 9.96 -2.42 7.80
CA TRP A 116 9.80 -2.34 9.24
C TRP A 116 10.81 -1.37 9.88
N ARG A 117 12.07 -1.46 9.50
CA ARG A 117 13.10 -0.60 10.06
C ARG A 117 12.92 0.87 9.64
N TYR A 118 12.90 1.11 8.33
CA TYR A 118 13.01 2.47 7.77
C TYR A 118 11.66 3.18 7.64
N GLY A 119 10.62 2.45 7.27
CA GLY A 119 9.27 2.99 7.08
C GLY A 119 8.41 2.94 8.34
N LEU A 120 8.85 2.32 9.43
CA LEU A 120 7.99 2.15 10.62
C LEU A 120 8.73 2.44 11.93
N LEU A 121 9.85 1.77 12.22
CA LEU A 121 10.52 1.90 13.53
C LEU A 121 11.25 3.24 13.72
N LEU A 122 12.14 3.60 12.78
CA LEU A 122 12.92 4.86 12.85
C LEU A 122 12.06 6.13 13.03
N PRO A 123 10.97 6.36 12.28
CA PRO A 123 10.14 7.55 12.48
C PRO A 123 9.45 7.56 13.84
N LEU A 124 9.01 6.40 14.36
CA LEU A 124 8.43 6.31 15.71
C LEU A 124 9.47 6.65 16.79
N GLU A 125 10.71 6.18 16.65
CA GLU A 125 11.81 6.51 17.55
C GLU A 125 12.16 8.01 17.51
N LEU A 126 12.25 8.58 16.30
CA LEU A 126 12.48 10.01 16.09
C LEU A 126 11.40 10.84 16.81
N LEU A 127 10.14 10.51 16.58
CA LEU A 127 9.00 11.20 17.16
C LEU A 127 9.00 11.09 18.68
N ARG A 128 9.18 9.88 19.23
CA ARG A 128 9.20 9.65 20.68
C ARG A 128 10.26 10.47 21.41
N ASN A 129 11.40 10.71 20.76
CA ASN A 129 12.52 11.45 21.35
C ASN A 129 12.45 12.97 21.08
N SER A 130 11.46 13.44 20.32
CA SER A 130 11.31 14.86 19.96
C SER A 130 10.28 15.55 20.86
N PRO A 131 10.59 16.69 21.51
CA PRO A 131 9.62 17.44 22.30
C PRO A 131 8.45 17.95 21.45
N GLY A 132 7.22 17.85 21.96
CA GLY A 132 6.03 18.40 21.29
C GLY A 132 5.55 17.62 20.06
N SER A 133 6.14 16.46 19.76
CA SER A 133 5.86 15.66 18.55
C SER A 133 4.60 14.79 18.61
N ARG A 134 3.79 14.87 19.69
CA ARG A 134 2.70 13.92 19.95
C ARG A 134 1.70 13.85 18.80
N GLU A 135 1.29 14.99 18.25
CA GLU A 135 0.32 15.03 17.14
C GLU A 135 0.90 14.41 15.86
N HIS A 136 2.18 14.69 15.57
CA HIS A 136 2.90 14.06 14.46
C HIS A 136 3.00 12.54 14.64
N LEU A 137 3.26 12.08 15.86
CA LEU A 137 3.32 10.66 16.20
C LEU A 137 1.99 9.96 15.95
N LEU A 138 0.88 10.55 16.41
CA LEU A 138 -0.45 10.00 16.22
C LEU A 138 -0.84 9.96 14.73
N THR A 139 -0.55 11.04 14.00
CA THR A 139 -0.81 11.15 12.55
C THR A 139 -0.04 10.08 11.78
N TYR A 140 1.26 9.93 12.08
CA TYR A 140 2.12 8.95 11.43
C TYR A 140 1.67 7.51 11.70
N ILE A 141 1.30 7.18 12.95
CA ILE A 141 0.78 5.86 13.30
C ILE A 141 -0.49 5.54 12.50
N HIS A 142 -1.42 6.49 12.38
CA HIS A 142 -2.65 6.28 11.60
C HIS A 142 -2.34 6.02 10.12
N ALA A 143 -1.45 6.82 9.52
CA ALA A 143 -1.05 6.63 8.12
C ALA A 143 -0.38 5.26 7.90
N ALA A 144 0.63 4.94 8.72
CA ALA A 144 1.37 3.69 8.64
C ALA A 144 0.49 2.45 8.88
N TYR A 145 -0.43 2.52 9.86
CA TYR A 145 -1.40 1.47 10.12
C TYR A 145 -2.35 1.25 8.93
N GLY A 146 -2.78 2.34 8.28
CA GLY A 146 -3.55 2.28 7.03
C GLY A 146 -2.80 1.53 5.92
N THR A 147 -1.55 1.91 5.65
CA THR A 147 -0.73 1.23 4.63
C THR A 147 -0.51 -0.25 4.93
N LEU A 148 -0.23 -0.61 6.19
CA LEU A 148 -0.09 -2.01 6.61
C LEU A 148 -1.38 -2.80 6.46
N THR A 149 -2.53 -2.18 6.74
CA THR A 149 -3.84 -2.81 6.56
C THR A 149 -4.10 -3.08 5.08
N SER A 150 -3.81 -2.11 4.20
CA SER A 150 -3.89 -2.31 2.75
C SER A 150 -2.97 -3.43 2.27
N LEU A 151 -1.73 -3.52 2.79
CA LEU A 151 -0.82 -4.64 2.43
C LEU A 151 -1.36 -6.00 2.88
N TYR A 152 -1.98 -6.07 4.05
CA TYR A 152 -2.64 -7.27 4.53
C TYR A 152 -3.76 -7.74 3.59
N GLU A 153 -4.55 -6.80 3.07
CA GLU A 153 -5.67 -7.07 2.17
C GLU A 153 -5.20 -7.45 0.75
N GLU A 154 -4.24 -6.70 0.21
CA GLU A 154 -3.79 -6.85 -1.19
C GLU A 154 -2.75 -7.96 -1.36
N VAL A 155 -1.88 -8.20 -0.37
CA VAL A 155 -0.72 -9.11 -0.45
C VAL A 155 -0.78 -10.16 0.67
N PRO A 156 -1.73 -11.12 0.60
CA PRO A 156 -1.98 -12.08 1.68
C PRO A 156 -0.86 -13.12 1.87
N THR A 157 0.08 -13.21 0.93
CA THR A 157 1.24 -14.12 1.00
C THR A 157 2.01 -13.99 2.31
N PHE A 158 2.10 -12.78 2.87
CA PHE A 158 2.78 -12.50 4.14
C PHE A 158 1.81 -12.19 5.28
N SER A 159 0.57 -12.70 5.21
CA SER A 159 -0.51 -12.43 6.18
C SER A 159 -0.10 -12.56 7.64
N GLN A 160 0.70 -13.56 8.00
CA GLN A 160 1.21 -13.72 9.37
C GLN A 160 2.14 -12.55 9.78
N ALA A 161 3.04 -12.14 8.89
CA ALA A 161 3.94 -11.02 9.15
C ALA A 161 3.15 -9.72 9.31
N TRP A 162 2.19 -9.46 8.43
CA TRP A 162 1.29 -8.29 8.51
C TRP A 162 0.49 -8.25 9.80
N THR A 163 -0.14 -9.38 10.15
CA THR A 163 -0.96 -9.52 11.36
C THR A 163 -0.15 -9.19 12.60
N ARG A 164 1.06 -9.75 12.73
CA ARG A 164 1.97 -9.43 13.84
C ARG A 164 2.29 -7.94 13.91
N ARG A 165 2.68 -7.34 12.78
CA ARG A 165 3.07 -5.93 12.72
C ARG A 165 1.90 -5.00 13.05
N LEU A 166 0.70 -5.30 12.56
CA LEU A 166 -0.53 -4.57 12.87
C LEU A 166 -0.87 -4.66 14.36
N GLY A 167 -0.72 -5.84 14.96
CA GLY A 167 -0.85 -6.05 16.41
C GLY A 167 0.14 -5.21 17.22
N ASP A 168 1.41 -5.18 16.80
CA ASP A 168 2.47 -4.38 17.45
C ASP A 168 2.21 -2.87 17.34
N PHE A 169 1.76 -2.39 16.18
CA PHE A 169 1.38 -0.98 15.97
C PHE A 169 0.19 -0.56 16.84
N ALA A 170 -0.86 -1.40 16.88
CA ALA A 170 -2.02 -1.15 17.71
C ALA A 170 -1.65 -1.13 19.20
N LYS A 171 -0.78 -2.05 19.63
CA LYS A 171 -0.25 -2.07 21.00
C LYS A 171 0.58 -0.82 21.31
N TYR A 172 1.40 -0.36 20.38
CA TYR A 172 2.16 0.87 20.55
C TYR A 172 1.24 2.08 20.75
N ARG A 173 0.21 2.23 19.90
CA ARG A 173 -0.79 3.29 20.02
C ARG A 173 -1.57 3.23 21.34
N MET A 174 -1.94 2.04 21.79
CA MET A 174 -2.52 1.83 23.13
C MET A 174 -1.60 2.34 24.24
N LEU A 175 -0.30 2.04 24.18
CA LEU A 175 0.66 2.45 25.21
C LEU A 175 0.85 3.97 25.25
N LEU A 176 0.77 4.66 24.10
CA LEU A 176 0.83 6.13 24.02
C LEU A 176 -0.32 6.85 24.74
N GLU A 177 -1.45 6.16 24.96
CA GLU A 177 -2.62 6.69 25.68
C GLU A 177 -2.60 6.42 27.17
N SER A 178 -1.50 5.90 27.72
CA SER A 178 -1.41 5.58 29.15
C SER A 178 -1.23 6.81 30.06
N GLY A 179 -1.35 8.04 29.53
CA GLY A 179 -1.31 9.32 30.27
C GLY A 179 -2.68 9.89 30.66
N ASP A 180 -2.71 11.14 31.14
CA ASP A 180 -3.81 11.79 31.88
C ASP A 180 -5.14 12.04 31.15
N GLY A 181 -5.42 11.43 29.99
CA GLY A 181 -6.76 11.58 29.43
C GLY A 181 -6.97 11.05 28.03
N GLN A 182 -7.21 9.75 27.89
CA GLN A 182 -8.14 9.18 26.88
C GLN A 182 -8.32 7.68 27.18
N CYS A 183 -9.21 7.38 28.14
CA CYS A 183 -9.51 5.99 28.52
C CYS A 183 -10.11 5.18 27.35
N ASP A 184 -10.83 5.85 26.45
CA ASP A 184 -11.59 5.20 25.39
C ASP A 184 -10.71 4.79 24.20
N ASP A 185 -9.84 5.67 23.70
CA ASP A 185 -8.85 5.32 22.66
C ASP A 185 -7.96 4.15 23.10
N ARG A 186 -7.51 4.17 24.36
CA ARG A 186 -6.68 3.09 24.90
C ARG A 186 -7.40 1.74 24.83
N LYS A 187 -8.69 1.68 25.17
CA LYS A 187 -9.49 0.44 25.07
C LYS A 187 -9.64 -0.01 23.63
N ILE A 188 -9.98 0.92 22.73
CA ILE A 188 -10.14 0.64 21.29
C ILE A 188 -8.86 0.02 20.74
N TRP A 189 -7.70 0.63 20.98
CA TRP A 189 -6.43 0.11 20.47
C TRP A 189 -5.97 -1.18 21.15
N ALA A 190 -6.37 -1.42 22.42
CA ALA A 190 -6.16 -2.71 23.07
C ALA A 190 -6.98 -3.82 22.39
N GLU A 191 -8.25 -3.55 22.09
CA GLU A 191 -9.14 -4.48 21.38
C GLU A 191 -8.64 -4.75 19.96
N ILE A 192 -8.24 -3.71 19.22
CA ILE A 192 -7.65 -3.85 17.88
C ILE A 192 -6.38 -4.73 17.94
N SER A 193 -5.48 -4.46 18.89
CA SER A 193 -4.25 -5.24 19.06
C SER A 193 -4.57 -6.72 19.34
N ALA A 194 -5.48 -7.00 20.27
CA ALA A 194 -5.93 -8.35 20.56
C ALA A 194 -6.58 -9.04 19.36
N SER A 195 -7.35 -8.30 18.54
CA SER A 195 -7.98 -8.83 17.34
C SER A 195 -6.99 -9.30 16.29
N TRP A 196 -5.84 -8.63 16.17
CA TRP A 196 -4.77 -9.06 15.26
C TRP A 196 -4.03 -10.28 15.79
N TYR A 197 -3.60 -10.27 17.05
CA TYR A 197 -2.93 -11.45 17.61
C TYR A 197 -3.84 -12.70 17.66
N GLY A 198 -5.16 -12.53 17.69
CA GLY A 198 -6.11 -13.64 17.56
C GLY A 198 -6.20 -14.25 16.16
N LYS A 199 -5.60 -13.62 15.13
CA LYS A 199 -5.52 -14.12 13.75
C LYS A 199 -4.18 -14.78 13.42
N GLU A 200 -3.17 -14.70 14.29
CA GLU A 200 -1.90 -15.44 14.15
C GLU A 200 -2.09 -16.95 14.36
#